data_AF-A0A8J7UHA8-F1
#
_entry.id   AF-A0A8J7UHA8-F1
#
_cell.length_a   1.000
_cell.length_b   1.000
_cell.length_c   1.000
_cell.angle_alpha   90.00
_cell.angle_beta   90.00
_cell.angle_gamma   90.00
#
_symmetry.space_group_name_H-M   'P 1'
#
loop_
_entity.id
_entity.type
_entity.pdbx_description
1 polymer ?
#
loop_
_entity_poly.entity_id
_entity_poly.type
_entity_poly.pdbx_seq_one_letter_code
_entity_poly.pdbx_strand_id
1 'polypeptide(L)'
;MKKFRGVFIKNEHEIELMRVANGMTAAILDELVANVRPGVATWFFEELTQKMCREMGVRPTFQGYYGYPYALCCSVNDTIIHGFPSKDIVLKEGDIVSFDMGVEYKGFTGDSARTAFCGEVSPEARHLSD
;
A
#
# COMPACT_ATOMS: atom_id res chain seq x y z
N MET A 1 -25.83 12.62 13.80
CA MET A 1 -26.29 12.02 12.52
C MET A 1 -26.39 10.51 12.67
N LYS A 2 -27.54 9.90 12.34
CA LYS A 2 -27.62 8.43 12.23
C LYS A 2 -26.73 8.01 11.06
N LYS A 3 -25.69 7.21 11.32
CA LYS A 3 -24.87 6.62 10.25
C LYS A 3 -25.76 5.75 9.38
N PHE A 4 -25.66 5.90 8.07
CA PHE A 4 -26.30 4.99 7.13
C PHE A 4 -25.76 3.57 7.39
N ARG A 5 -26.67 2.61 7.58
CA ARG A 5 -26.36 1.20 7.79
C ARG A 5 -26.92 0.43 6.60
N GLY A 6 -26.14 0.37 5.53
CA GLY A 6 -26.49 -0.33 4.30
C GLY A 6 -25.28 -0.38 3.36
N VAL A 7 -25.41 -1.11 2.26
CA VAL A 7 -24.40 -1.18 1.20
C VAL A 7 -24.85 -0.31 0.04
N PHE A 8 -23.92 0.47 -0.52
CA PHE A 8 -24.18 1.24 -1.74
C PHE A 8 -24.08 0.30 -2.94
N ILE A 9 -25.19 0.09 -3.66
CA ILE A 9 -25.17 -0.64 -4.93
C ILE A 9 -24.61 0.29 -6.00
N LYS A 10 -23.47 -0.08 -6.58
CA LYS A 10 -22.76 0.72 -7.56
C LYS A 10 -23.36 0.56 -8.96
N ASN A 11 -23.48 1.67 -9.68
CA ASN A 11 -23.84 1.65 -11.10
C ASN A 11 -22.61 1.36 -11.97
N GLU A 12 -22.81 1.14 -13.27
CA GLU A 12 -21.75 0.80 -14.21
C GLU A 12 -20.63 1.85 -14.28
N HIS A 13 -20.97 3.14 -14.21
CA HIS A 13 -19.99 4.23 -14.23
C HIS A 13 -19.14 4.22 -12.95
N GLU A 14 -19.75 4.06 -11.79
CA GLU A 14 -19.02 3.95 -10.51
C GLU A 14 -18.10 2.73 -10.49
N ILE A 15 -18.57 1.59 -11.01
CA ILE A 15 -17.76 0.36 -11.13
C ILE A 15 -16.53 0.62 -12.00
N GLU A 16 -16.68 1.34 -13.12
CA GLU A 16 -15.55 1.67 -13.99
C GLU A 16 -14.55 2.61 -13.31
N LEU A 17 -15.03 3.62 -12.58
CA LEU A 17 -14.15 4.49 -11.79
C LEU A 17 -13.39 3.69 -10.71
N MET A 18 -14.05 2.75 -10.04
CA MET A 18 -13.41 1.85 -9.08
C MET A 18 -12.39 0.93 -9.76
N ARG A 19 -12.67 0.42 -10.95
CA ARG A 19 -11.72 -0.41 -11.72
C ARG A 19 -10.44 0.36 -12.02
N VAL A 20 -10.56 1.60 -12.47
CA VAL A 20 -9.41 2.47 -12.75
C VAL A 20 -8.64 2.78 -11.45
N ALA A 21 -9.32 3.16 -10.37
CA ALA A 21 -8.68 3.45 -9.09
C ALA A 21 -7.89 2.23 -8.55
N ASN A 22 -8.49 1.04 -8.56
CA ASN A 22 -7.83 -0.19 -8.13
C ASN A 22 -6.69 -0.60 -9.07
N GLY A 23 -6.80 -0.34 -10.37
CA GLY A 23 -5.71 -0.56 -11.33
C GLY A 23 -4.49 0.30 -11.03
N MET A 24 -4.68 1.57 -10.65
CA MET A 24 -3.58 2.44 -10.21
C MET A 24 -2.97 1.99 -8.88
N THR A 25 -3.79 1.62 -7.89
CA THR A 25 -3.30 1.01 -6.64
C THR A 25 -2.46 -0.23 -6.92
N ALA A 26 -2.93 -1.14 -7.77
CA ALA A 26 -2.21 -2.36 -8.12
C ALA A 26 -0.86 -2.05 -8.80
N ALA A 27 -0.84 -1.13 -9.77
CA ALA A 27 0.40 -0.74 -10.44
C ALA A 27 1.45 -0.16 -9.48
N ILE A 28 1.02 0.60 -8.47
CA ILE A 28 1.94 1.10 -7.44
C ILE A 28 2.46 -0.06 -6.60
N LEU A 29 1.58 -0.93 -6.10
CA LEU A 29 1.98 -2.08 -5.27
C LEU A 29 2.93 -3.02 -6.01
N ASP A 30 2.70 -3.29 -7.29
CA ASP A 30 3.59 -4.11 -8.12
C ASP A 30 5.00 -3.51 -8.20
N GLU A 31 5.10 -2.19 -8.37
CA GLU A 31 6.39 -1.49 -8.39
C GLU A 31 7.08 -1.50 -7.01
N LEU A 32 6.30 -1.38 -5.91
CA LEU A 32 6.86 -1.50 -4.55
C LEU A 32 7.44 -2.89 -4.32
N VAL A 33 6.67 -3.94 -4.64
CA VAL A 33 7.10 -5.35 -4.50
C VAL A 33 8.34 -5.63 -5.35
N ALA A 34 8.38 -5.15 -6.60
CA ALA A 34 9.53 -5.33 -7.49
C ALA A 34 10.83 -4.69 -6.96
N ASN A 35 10.72 -3.70 -6.07
CA ASN A 35 11.87 -3.02 -5.49
C ASN A 35 12.29 -3.58 -4.11
N VAL A 36 11.60 -4.58 -3.57
CA VAL A 36 11.97 -5.20 -2.29
C VAL A 36 13.29 -5.96 -2.41
N ARG A 37 14.28 -5.52 -1.63
CA ARG A 37 15.60 -6.15 -1.53
C ARG A 37 16.32 -5.69 -0.25
N PRO A 38 17.30 -6.46 0.25
CA PRO A 38 18.07 -6.08 1.43
C PRO A 38 18.81 -4.74 1.24
N GLY A 39 18.93 -3.97 2.31
CA GLY A 39 19.62 -2.68 2.32
C GLY A 39 18.77 -1.49 1.92
N VAL A 40 17.50 -1.69 1.54
CA VAL A 40 16.58 -0.60 1.21
C VAL A 40 15.86 -0.13 2.49
N ALA A 41 15.96 1.17 2.78
CA ALA A 41 15.19 1.79 3.86
C ALA A 41 13.70 1.83 3.50
N THR A 42 12.80 1.63 4.46
CA THR A 42 11.35 1.64 4.16
C THR A 42 10.86 3.00 3.67
N TRP A 43 11.59 4.08 3.97
CA TRP A 43 11.39 5.42 3.41
C TRP A 43 11.44 5.48 1.88
N PHE A 44 12.25 4.65 1.24
CA PHE A 44 12.32 4.58 -0.22
C PHE A 44 10.95 4.28 -0.85
N PHE A 45 10.18 3.38 -0.23
CA PHE A 45 8.86 2.99 -0.73
C PHE A 45 7.85 4.13 -0.59
N GLU A 46 7.91 4.93 0.48
CA GLU A 46 7.08 6.15 0.59
C GLU A 46 7.41 7.15 -0.51
N GLU A 47 8.70 7.40 -0.78
CA GLU A 47 9.12 8.32 -1.85
C GLU A 47 8.66 7.85 -3.23
N LEU A 48 8.74 6.54 -3.47
CA LEU A 48 8.27 5.89 -4.69
C LEU A 48 6.75 5.98 -4.84
N THR A 49 5.97 5.65 -3.80
CA THR A 49 4.51 5.81 -3.80
C THR A 49 4.10 7.25 -4.07
N GLN A 50 4.72 8.21 -3.37
CA GLN A 50 4.47 9.64 -3.57
C GLN A 50 4.76 10.09 -5.00
N LYS A 51 5.86 9.61 -5.59
CA LYS A 51 6.23 9.91 -6.98
C LYS A 51 5.17 9.37 -7.94
N MET A 52 4.79 8.09 -7.83
CA MET A 52 3.83 7.47 -8.73
C MET A 52 2.44 8.10 -8.60
N CYS A 53 1.97 8.41 -7.38
CA CYS A 53 0.72 9.13 -7.18
C CYS A 53 0.73 10.49 -7.90
N ARG A 54 1.83 11.26 -7.82
CA ARG A 54 1.97 12.52 -8.57
C ARG A 54 1.95 12.32 -10.08
N GLU A 55 2.65 11.32 -10.60
CA GLU A 55 2.72 11.01 -12.03
C GLU A 55 1.35 10.55 -12.58
N MET A 56 0.59 9.80 -11.79
CA MET A 56 -0.77 9.35 -12.12
C MET A 56 -1.84 10.45 -11.87
N GLY A 57 -1.49 11.56 -11.23
CA GLY A 57 -2.43 12.65 -10.92
C GLY A 57 -3.48 12.27 -9.89
N VAL A 58 -3.15 11.41 -8.93
CA VAL A 58 -4.05 10.91 -7.87
C VAL A 58 -3.52 11.25 -6.48
N ARG A 59 -4.44 11.30 -5.51
CA ARG A 59 -4.11 11.56 -4.11
C ARG A 59 -4.00 10.24 -3.35
N PRO A 60 -2.95 10.03 -2.53
CA PRO A 60 -2.91 8.90 -1.61
C PRO A 60 -3.99 9.10 -0.52
N THR A 61 -4.82 8.09 -0.29
CA THR A 61 -5.97 8.20 0.63
C THR A 61 -5.56 8.20 2.09
N PHE A 62 -4.45 7.56 2.44
CA PHE A 62 -4.01 7.40 3.81
C PHE A 62 -3.36 8.68 4.34
N GLN A 63 -2.72 9.46 3.48
CA GLN A 63 -2.06 10.69 3.87
C GLN A 63 -3.07 11.73 4.36
N GLY A 64 -2.93 12.11 5.62
CA GLY A 64 -3.82 13.00 6.37
C GLY A 64 -5.03 12.30 7.01
N TYR A 65 -5.28 11.02 6.72
CA TYR A 65 -6.44 10.30 7.26
C TYR A 65 -6.29 10.07 8.76
N TYR A 66 -7.17 10.69 9.57
CA TYR A 66 -7.05 10.74 11.04
C TYR A 66 -5.65 11.15 11.54
N GLY A 67 -4.94 11.99 10.76
CA GLY A 67 -3.60 12.45 11.11
C GLY A 67 -2.46 11.48 10.74
N TYR A 68 -2.74 10.38 10.02
CA TYR A 68 -1.70 9.53 9.47
C TYR A 68 -0.84 10.32 8.45
N PRO A 69 0.50 10.39 8.59
CA PRO A 69 1.28 11.40 7.87
C PRO A 69 1.81 10.97 6.50
N TYR A 70 1.74 9.68 6.14
CA TYR A 70 2.39 9.12 4.95
C TYR A 70 1.39 8.63 3.90
N ALA A 71 1.85 8.45 2.66
CA ALA A 71 1.03 7.89 1.58
C ALA A 71 0.88 6.36 1.68
N LEU A 72 1.88 5.69 2.23
CA LEU A 72 2.00 4.24 2.31
C LEU A 72 2.10 3.77 3.77
N CYS A 73 1.37 2.70 4.10
CA CYS A 73 1.66 1.88 5.26
C CYS A 73 2.72 0.84 4.88
N CYS A 74 3.80 0.76 5.65
CA CYS A 74 4.92 -0.16 5.42
C CYS A 74 5.22 -0.92 6.71
N SER A 75 4.82 -2.19 6.75
CA SER A 75 4.80 -3.01 7.97
C SER A 75 5.77 -4.18 7.84
N VAL A 76 6.86 -4.16 8.59
CA VAL A 76 7.92 -5.18 8.55
C VAL A 76 7.72 -6.17 9.70
N ASN A 77 7.79 -7.47 9.40
CA ASN A 77 7.76 -8.59 10.34
C ASN A 77 6.61 -8.54 11.37
N ASP A 78 6.90 -8.19 12.63
CA ASP A 78 5.95 -8.16 13.74
C ASP A 78 5.03 -6.94 13.74
N THR A 79 5.26 -5.99 12.83
CA THR A 79 4.33 -4.88 12.57
C THR A 79 3.11 -5.41 11.83
N ILE A 80 1.97 -5.50 12.51
CA ILE A 80 0.76 -6.13 11.97
C ILE A 80 0.17 -5.34 10.80
N ILE A 81 -0.16 -4.07 11.03
CA ILE A 81 -0.71 -3.13 10.04
C ILE A 81 -0.31 -1.70 10.41
N HIS A 82 -0.50 -0.77 9.48
CA HIS A 82 -0.27 0.66 9.68
C HIS A 82 1.16 1.03 10.13
N GLY A 83 2.14 0.19 9.79
CA GLY A 83 3.55 0.51 9.98
C GLY A 83 3.92 1.80 9.25
N PHE A 84 4.80 2.59 9.87
CA PHE A 84 5.26 3.84 9.29
C PHE A 84 6.51 3.57 8.44
N PRO A 85 6.58 4.09 7.20
CA PRO A 85 7.84 4.17 6.49
C PRO A 85 8.84 5.01 7.30
N SER A 86 10.09 4.57 7.33
CA SER A 86 11.14 5.14 8.16
C SER A 86 12.49 5.10 7.45
N LYS A 87 13.34 6.09 7.74
CA LYS A 87 14.74 6.11 7.28
C LYS A 87 15.62 5.15 8.10
N ASP A 88 15.18 4.80 9.30
CA ASP A 88 15.94 3.98 10.25
C ASP A 88 15.62 2.48 10.14
N ILE A 89 14.49 2.13 9.52
CA ILE A 89 14.11 0.73 9.25
C ILE A 89 14.63 0.38 7.86
N VAL A 90 15.68 -0.44 7.84
CA VAL A 90 16.30 -0.95 6.62
C VAL A 90 15.98 -2.43 6.48
N LEU A 91 15.41 -2.82 5.34
CA LEU A 91 15.08 -4.21 5.04
C LEU A 91 16.34 -5.08 5.06
N LYS A 92 16.22 -6.27 5.63
CA LYS A 92 17.29 -7.25 5.76
C LYS A 92 16.92 -8.52 5.00
N GLU A 93 17.94 -9.31 4.67
CA GLU A 93 17.75 -10.65 4.14
C GLU A 93 16.85 -11.45 5.08
N GLY A 94 15.80 -12.05 4.53
CA GLY A 94 14.83 -12.86 5.25
C GLY A 94 13.66 -12.10 5.87
N ASP A 95 13.60 -10.76 5.77
CA ASP A 95 12.44 -10.00 6.20
C ASP A 95 11.22 -10.27 5.30
N ILE A 96 10.02 -10.13 5.88
CA ILE A 96 8.77 -9.95 5.13
C ILE A 96 8.26 -8.53 5.36
N VAL A 97 7.75 -7.91 4.29
CA VAL A 97 7.22 -6.55 4.35
C VAL A 97 5.86 -6.47 3.69
N SER A 98 4.88 -5.93 4.40
CA SER A 98 3.55 -5.63 3.87
C SER A 98 3.44 -4.16 3.50
N PHE A 99 3.02 -3.91 2.27
CA PHE A 99 2.67 -2.60 1.74
C PHE A 99 1.15 -2.50 1.65
N ASP A 100 0.60 -1.45 2.23
CA ASP A 100 -0.83 -1.13 2.17
C ASP A 100 -1.00 0.33 1.78
N MET A 101 -1.74 0.58 0.71
CA MET A 101 -1.99 1.93 0.21
C MET A 101 -3.31 2.02 -0.56
N GLY A 102 -3.88 3.22 -0.61
CA GLY A 102 -4.99 3.54 -1.49
C GLY A 102 -4.79 4.84 -2.26
N VAL A 103 -5.41 4.93 -3.44
CA VAL A 103 -5.52 6.17 -4.22
C VAL A 103 -6.96 6.59 -4.36
N GLU A 104 -7.19 7.90 -4.38
CA GLU A 104 -8.46 8.50 -4.74
C GLU A 104 -8.41 8.95 -6.20
N TYR A 105 -9.29 8.39 -7.02
CA TYR A 105 -9.50 8.79 -8.40
C TYR A 105 -10.96 9.18 -8.61
N LYS A 106 -11.19 10.45 -8.96
CA LYS A 106 -12.54 11.00 -9.22
C LYS A 106 -13.56 10.68 -8.12
N GLY A 107 -13.15 10.73 -6.86
CA GLY A 107 -13.99 10.45 -5.70
C GLY A 107 -14.19 8.97 -5.36
N PHE A 108 -13.51 8.06 -6.06
CA PHE A 108 -13.51 6.63 -5.76
C PHE A 108 -12.14 6.18 -5.28
N THR A 109 -12.14 5.36 -4.23
CA THR A 109 -10.93 4.82 -3.63
C THR A 109 -10.63 3.44 -4.20
N GLY A 110 -9.39 3.25 -4.66
CA GLY A 110 -8.76 1.94 -4.75
C GLY A 110 -7.96 1.70 -3.48
N ASP A 111 -8.01 0.50 -2.93
CA ASP A 111 -7.36 0.15 -1.66
C ASP A 111 -6.95 -1.32 -1.69
N SER A 112 -5.66 -1.59 -1.46
CA SER A 112 -5.13 -2.95 -1.47
C SER A 112 -3.78 -3.03 -0.75
N ALA A 113 -3.44 -4.25 -0.35
CA ALA A 113 -2.18 -4.56 0.28
C ALA A 113 -1.50 -5.78 -0.36
N ARG A 114 -0.17 -5.82 -0.26
CA ARG A 114 0.68 -6.93 -0.70
C ARG A 114 1.81 -7.16 0.30
N THR A 115 2.07 -8.42 0.61
CA THR A 115 3.25 -8.83 1.37
C THR A 115 4.30 -9.37 0.42
N ALA A 116 5.56 -8.98 0.62
CA ALA A 116 6.69 -9.35 -0.19
C ALA A 116 7.82 -9.93 0.66
N PHE A 117 8.59 -10.84 0.05
CA PHE A 117 9.78 -11.44 0.63
C PHE A 117 11.01 -10.62 0.29
N CYS A 118 11.84 -10.33 1.29
CA CYS A 118 13.11 -9.64 1.12
C CYS A 118 14.27 -10.63 1.02
N GLY A 119 14.62 -10.99 -0.21
CA GLY A 119 15.60 -12.05 -0.46
C GLY A 119 15.03 -13.43 -0.15
N GLU A 120 15.88 -14.33 0.34
CA GLU A 120 15.49 -15.67 0.79
C GLU A 120 14.91 -15.62 2.21
N VAL A 121 13.66 -16.03 2.35
CA VAL A 121 12.93 -16.08 3.63
C VAL A 121 12.91 -17.49 4.21
N SER A 122 12.68 -17.57 5.52
CA SER A 122 12.56 -18.87 6.19
C SER A 122 11.34 -19.66 5.68
N PRO A 123 11.32 -21.00 5.82
CA PRO A 123 10.14 -21.80 5.48
C PRO A 123 8.87 -21.35 6.19
N GLU A 124 8.98 -20.88 7.44
CA GLU A 124 7.87 -20.37 8.23
C GLU A 124 7.32 -19.06 7.65
N ALA A 125 8.20 -18.12 7.31
CA ALA A 125 7.82 -16.85 6.70
C ALA A 125 7.19 -17.04 5.30
N ARG A 126 7.73 -18.00 4.54
CA ARG A 126 7.17 -18.44 3.26
C ARG A 126 5.78 -19.03 3.43
N HIS A 127 5.62 -19.99 4.34
CA HIS A 127 4.31 -20.61 4.61
C HIS A 127 3.24 -19.60 5.08
N LEU A 128 3.64 -18.54 5.78
CA LEU A 128 2.73 -17.50 6.25
C LEU A 128 2.19 -16.61 5.12
N SER A 129 2.97 -16.39 4.05
CA SER A 129 2.67 -15.35 3.05
C SER A 129 2.56 -15.87 1.60
N ASP A 130 2.64 -17.19 1.40
CA ASP A 130 2.36 -17.88 0.12
C ASP A 130 0.86 -17.91 -0.23
#